data_AF-A0A937BE67-F1
#
_entry.id   AF-A0A937BE67-F1
#
_cell.length_a   1.000
_cell.length_b   1.000
_cell.length_c   1.000
_cell.angle_alpha   90.00
_cell.angle_beta   90.00
_cell.angle_gamma   90.00
#
_symmetry.space_group_name_H-M   'P 1'
#
loop_
_entity.id
_entity.type
_entity.pdbx_description
1 polymer ?
#
loop_
_entity_poly.entity_id
_entity_poly.type
_entity_poly.pdbx_seq_one_letter_code
_entity_poly.pdbx_strand_id
1 'polypeptide(L)'
;MPTTPIPFIVDLHCHPTTKPYGHSFKKSPIGKNSSNPNDEHSIWYNDSPNAAERLLQTWAEIVKFRQADLCTLAWGNCRVVVASLYPIERGFFRNKFGEGLASDLVGSFVSGVSRKRVNYVQNVTNYNEDLVREYEYYQQLNDQPININGTTYLYKLVHSYREIAAHQQNNPAEVRTIFIVFSIEGLHCLDNNIDGELNEASVLENLKKIKEWEYAPFFVTVAHHFNNKLCGHAKSLFGLVGKTADQSEGMNKKINATGLKVIDLLLDSSVGKRILIDVKHMSLLSRLQYYDLLDTKFKNDAIP
;
A
#
# COMPACT_ATOMS: atom_id res chain seq x y z
N MET A 1 6.20 31.05 25.52
CA MET A 1 4.77 30.79 25.26
C MET A 1 4.66 29.40 24.68
N PRO A 2 3.75 28.52 25.15
CA PRO A 2 3.53 27.27 24.45
C PRO A 2 2.90 27.63 23.10
N THR A 3 3.67 27.48 22.02
CA THR A 3 3.18 27.66 20.66
C THR A 3 2.06 26.65 20.45
N THR A 4 0.84 27.11 20.26
CA THR A 4 -0.27 26.26 19.83
C THR A 4 0.23 25.45 18.63
N PRO A 5 0.29 24.11 18.70
CA PRO A 5 0.81 23.32 17.60
C PRO A 5 -0.01 23.65 16.37
N ILE A 6 0.68 23.96 15.26
CA ILE A 6 0.03 24.20 13.97
C ILE A 6 -0.82 22.95 13.69
N PRO A 7 -2.14 23.07 13.49
CA PRO A 7 -2.97 21.92 13.17
C PRO A 7 -2.42 21.28 11.89
N PHE A 8 -2.09 20.00 11.97
CA PHE A 8 -1.62 19.21 10.85
C PHE A 8 -2.64 18.14 10.49
N ILE A 9 -2.62 17.71 9.24
CA ILE A 9 -3.47 16.63 8.76
C ILE A 9 -2.73 15.31 8.90
N VAL A 10 -3.48 14.29 9.31
CA VAL A 10 -3.07 12.89 9.31
C VAL A 10 -3.89 12.16 8.27
N ASP A 11 -3.23 11.55 7.30
CA ASP A 11 -3.87 10.63 6.36
C ASP A 11 -3.64 9.19 6.83
N LEU A 12 -4.72 8.48 7.14
CA LEU A 12 -4.63 7.12 7.68
C LEU A 12 -4.52 6.05 6.59
N HIS A 13 -4.62 6.40 5.31
CA HIS A 13 -4.47 5.46 4.21
C HIS A 13 -4.26 6.18 2.87
N CYS A 14 -3.04 6.10 2.34
CA CYS A 14 -2.74 6.62 1.01
C CYS A 14 -1.65 5.79 0.31
N HIS A 15 -1.50 5.96 -1.01
CA HIS A 15 -0.46 5.29 -1.80
C HIS A 15 0.41 6.30 -2.58
N PRO A 16 1.27 7.07 -1.90
CA PRO A 16 2.06 8.12 -2.56
C PRO A 16 3.08 7.55 -3.56
N THR A 17 3.38 6.25 -3.49
CA THR A 17 4.34 5.57 -4.36
C THR A 17 3.77 4.88 -5.58
N THR A 18 2.45 4.64 -5.71
CA THR A 18 1.90 3.81 -6.80
C THR A 18 2.43 4.21 -8.17
N LYS A 19 2.35 5.50 -8.50
CA LYS A 19 2.83 6.02 -9.78
C LYS A 19 4.37 6.06 -9.85
N PRO A 20 5.10 6.74 -8.94
CA PRO A 20 6.54 6.88 -9.13
C PRO A 20 7.30 5.55 -8.99
N TYR A 21 6.88 4.65 -8.11
CA TYR A 21 7.40 3.28 -8.07
C TYR A 21 7.09 2.55 -9.38
N GLY A 22 5.87 2.67 -9.92
CA GLY A 22 5.53 2.11 -11.23
C GLY A 22 6.45 2.62 -12.36
N HIS A 23 6.70 3.93 -12.40
CA HIS A 23 7.58 4.53 -13.41
C HIS A 23 9.05 4.14 -13.25
N SER A 24 9.49 3.69 -12.07
CA SER A 24 10.83 3.16 -11.84
C SER A 24 11.13 1.88 -12.65
N PHE A 25 10.10 1.14 -13.10
CA PHE A 25 10.26 -0.05 -13.95
C PHE A 25 10.75 0.29 -15.37
N LYS A 26 10.77 1.57 -15.74
CA LYS A 26 11.39 2.03 -16.99
C LYS A 26 12.91 2.18 -16.89
N LYS A 27 13.47 2.02 -15.69
CA LYS A 27 14.90 2.26 -15.40
C LYS A 27 15.61 0.94 -15.09
N SER A 28 16.93 0.98 -15.16
CA SER A 28 17.81 -0.10 -14.72
C SER A 28 18.83 0.47 -13.74
N PRO A 29 18.95 -0.08 -12.52
CA PRO A 29 18.10 -1.15 -11.97
C PRO A 29 16.65 -0.69 -11.70
N ILE A 30 15.71 -1.64 -11.69
CA ILE A 30 14.28 -1.41 -11.36
C ILE A 30 14.15 -1.01 -9.88
N GLY A 31 13.14 -0.20 -9.55
CA GLY A 31 12.85 0.17 -8.17
C GLY A 31 13.73 1.30 -7.64
N LYS A 32 14.43 2.04 -8.52
CA LYS A 32 15.20 3.22 -8.11
C LYS A 32 14.32 4.45 -7.97
N ASN A 33 14.49 5.18 -6.88
CA ASN A 33 13.87 6.46 -6.58
C ASN A 33 14.82 7.59 -6.99
N SER A 34 14.32 8.58 -7.73
CA SER A 34 15.13 9.74 -8.14
C SER A 34 15.04 10.87 -7.13
N SER A 35 16.18 11.46 -6.76
CA SER A 35 16.25 12.69 -5.98
C SER A 35 15.92 13.94 -6.81
N ASN A 36 15.83 13.83 -8.15
CA ASN A 36 15.36 14.92 -8.99
C ASN A 36 13.82 14.91 -9.03
N PRO A 37 13.13 15.92 -8.46
CA PRO A 37 11.67 15.97 -8.41
C PRO A 37 11.02 16.11 -9.79
N ASN A 38 11.77 16.35 -10.86
CA ASN A 38 11.24 16.39 -12.24
C ASN A 38 11.20 15.02 -12.92
N ASP A 39 11.80 13.99 -12.31
CA ASP A 39 11.79 12.64 -12.86
C ASP A 39 10.52 11.89 -12.45
N GLU A 40 9.79 11.28 -13.39
CA GLU A 40 8.54 10.55 -13.10
C GLU A 40 8.65 9.40 -12.07
N HIS A 41 9.87 8.90 -11.85
CA HIS A 41 10.20 7.86 -10.87
C HIS A 41 10.75 8.43 -9.55
N SER A 42 10.65 9.74 -9.35
CA SER A 42 10.82 10.41 -8.07
C SER A 42 9.53 10.37 -7.28
N ILE A 43 9.62 10.04 -6.01
CA ILE A 43 8.48 10.13 -5.07
C ILE A 43 7.95 11.57 -4.91
N TRP A 44 8.78 12.56 -5.23
CA TRP A 44 8.44 14.00 -5.24
C TRP A 44 7.97 14.53 -6.59
N TYR A 45 7.85 13.67 -7.60
CA TYR A 45 7.33 14.09 -8.90
C TYR A 45 5.89 14.55 -8.80
N ASN A 46 5.60 15.79 -9.18
CA ASN A 46 4.23 16.29 -9.24
C ASN A 46 3.79 16.43 -10.70
N ASP A 47 2.73 15.72 -11.04
CA ASP A 47 2.02 15.87 -12.31
C ASP A 47 0.61 16.35 -11.98
N SER A 48 0.44 17.67 -11.97
CA SER A 48 -0.83 18.30 -11.62
C SER A 48 -1.83 18.07 -12.76
N PRO A 49 -2.97 17.38 -12.52
CA PRO A 49 -3.90 17.09 -13.58
C PRO A 49 -4.50 18.37 -14.14
N ASN A 50 -4.50 18.50 -15.46
CA ASN A 50 -5.17 19.60 -16.14
C ASN A 50 -6.69 19.53 -15.86
N ALA A 51 -7.39 20.66 -15.87
CA ALA A 51 -8.83 20.71 -15.55
C ALA A 51 -9.70 19.74 -16.38
N ALA A 52 -9.29 19.42 -17.61
CA ALA A 52 -9.93 18.44 -18.48
C ALA A 52 -9.74 16.97 -18.03
N GLU A 53 -8.64 16.64 -17.34
CA GLU A 53 -8.37 15.30 -16.81
C GLU A 53 -9.14 15.02 -15.52
N ARG A 54 -9.45 16.06 -14.74
CA ARG A 54 -10.32 15.99 -13.56
C ARG A 54 -11.78 15.63 -13.90
N LEU A 55 -12.19 15.81 -15.15
CA LEU A 55 -13.54 15.50 -15.66
C LEU A 55 -13.71 14.04 -16.12
N LEU A 56 -12.64 13.22 -16.12
CA LEU A 56 -12.75 11.80 -16.44
C LEU A 56 -13.22 11.00 -15.23
N GLN A 57 -14.34 10.29 -15.41
CA GLN A 57 -15.07 9.57 -14.37
C GLN A 57 -14.23 8.52 -13.62
N THR A 58 -14.48 8.45 -12.32
CA THR A 58 -13.95 7.49 -11.34
C THR A 58 -14.46 6.08 -11.62
N TRP A 59 -13.72 5.30 -12.39
CA TRP A 59 -14.07 3.90 -12.67
C TRP A 59 -13.26 2.98 -11.77
N ALA A 60 -13.75 2.79 -10.53
CA ALA A 60 -13.20 1.85 -9.54
C ALA A 60 -11.70 2.01 -9.26
N GLU A 61 -11.34 2.99 -8.41
CA GLU A 61 -10.01 3.22 -7.80
C GLU A 61 -8.80 3.41 -8.75
N ILE A 62 -8.92 3.07 -10.04
CA ILE A 62 -7.93 3.31 -11.09
C ILE A 62 -8.17 4.71 -11.63
N VAL A 63 -7.76 5.67 -10.83
CA VAL A 63 -7.85 7.08 -11.20
C VAL A 63 -6.65 7.44 -12.08
N LYS A 64 -6.92 8.06 -13.24
CA LYS A 64 -5.86 8.54 -14.15
C LYS A 64 -4.99 9.62 -13.51
N PHE A 65 -5.53 10.41 -12.59
CA PHE A 65 -4.78 11.38 -11.80
C PHE A 65 -4.12 10.77 -10.55
N ARG A 66 -3.05 11.40 -10.07
CA ARG A 66 -2.31 10.95 -8.87
C ARG A 66 -3.21 11.24 -7.67
N GLN A 67 -3.68 10.19 -6.98
CA GLN A 67 -4.58 10.36 -5.82
C GLN A 67 -3.83 10.90 -4.60
N ALA A 68 -2.56 10.49 -4.43
CA ALA A 68 -1.65 11.00 -3.43
C ALA A 68 -0.22 11.04 -3.98
N ASP A 69 0.51 12.10 -3.62
CA ASP A 69 1.96 12.21 -3.80
C ASP A 69 2.55 13.13 -2.74
N LEU A 70 3.86 13.02 -2.50
CA LEU A 70 4.50 13.77 -1.42
C LEU A 70 4.48 15.28 -1.63
N CYS A 71 4.48 15.79 -2.88
CA CYS A 71 4.34 17.22 -3.12
C CYS A 71 2.94 17.71 -2.72
N THR A 72 1.89 17.04 -3.20
CA THR A 72 0.50 17.36 -2.88
C THR A 72 0.23 17.23 -1.38
N LEU A 73 0.75 16.17 -0.73
CA LEU A 73 0.65 16.00 0.73
C LEU A 73 1.34 17.15 1.47
N ALA A 74 2.54 17.54 1.05
CA ALA A 74 3.28 18.62 1.69
C ALA A 74 2.62 20.00 1.50
N TRP A 75 2.03 20.25 0.33
CA TRP A 75 1.27 21.47 0.05
C TRP A 75 -0.05 21.52 0.81
N GLY A 76 -0.70 20.36 0.99
CA GLY A 76 -1.91 20.20 1.79
C GLY A 76 -1.66 20.22 3.31
N ASN A 77 -0.42 20.41 3.78
CA ASN A 77 -0.05 20.35 5.20
C ASN A 77 -0.40 19.00 5.87
N CYS A 78 -0.36 17.91 5.09
CA CYS A 78 -0.39 16.55 5.62
C CYS A 78 1.00 16.21 6.17
N ARG A 79 1.08 15.94 7.47
CA ARG A 79 2.36 15.76 8.17
C ARG A 79 2.59 14.34 8.62
N VAL A 80 1.55 13.55 8.77
CA VAL A 80 1.66 12.12 9.07
C VAL A 80 0.80 11.38 8.07
N VAL A 81 1.40 10.40 7.41
CA VAL A 81 0.68 9.52 6.50
C VAL A 81 0.92 8.07 6.85
N VAL A 82 -0.12 7.26 6.70
CA VAL A 82 0.03 5.81 6.62
C VAL A 82 0.09 5.43 5.15
N ALA A 83 1.31 5.14 4.69
CA ALA A 83 1.58 4.72 3.33
C ALA A 83 1.29 3.21 3.19
N SER A 84 0.29 2.89 2.38
CA SER A 84 -0.12 1.52 2.12
C SER A 84 0.73 0.90 1.02
N LEU A 85 1.58 -0.06 1.40
CA LEU A 85 2.35 -0.88 0.47
C LEU A 85 1.40 -1.87 -0.23
N TYR A 86 1.47 -1.91 -1.56
CA TYR A 86 0.50 -2.65 -2.35
C TYR A 86 1.10 -3.20 -3.67
N PRO A 87 1.50 -4.48 -3.69
CA PRO A 87 1.73 -5.19 -4.94
C PRO A 87 0.42 -5.29 -5.72
N ILE A 88 0.39 -4.69 -6.92
CA ILE A 88 -0.80 -4.68 -7.77
C ILE A 88 -1.18 -6.13 -8.09
N GLU A 89 -2.43 -6.49 -7.81
CA GLU A 89 -2.93 -7.84 -8.05
C GLU A 89 -3.02 -8.12 -9.56
N ARG A 90 -2.38 -9.21 -10.00
CA ARG A 90 -2.44 -9.72 -11.39
C ARG A 90 -3.87 -9.99 -11.86
N GLY A 91 -4.81 -10.18 -10.94
CA GLY A 91 -6.24 -10.31 -11.20
C GLY A 91 -6.85 -9.13 -11.98
N PHE A 92 -6.28 -7.92 -11.84
CA PHE A 92 -6.69 -6.76 -12.66
C PHE A 92 -6.46 -6.96 -14.16
N PHE A 93 -5.55 -7.85 -14.55
CA PHE A 93 -5.19 -8.10 -15.94
C PHE A 93 -5.67 -9.47 -16.44
N ARG A 94 -6.32 -10.26 -15.58
CA ARG A 94 -6.97 -11.53 -15.94
C ARG A 94 -8.44 -11.27 -16.24
N ASN A 95 -8.81 -11.40 -17.52
CA ASN A 95 -10.08 -10.89 -18.03
C ASN A 95 -11.07 -12.03 -18.32
N LYS A 96 -12.36 -11.77 -18.04
CA LYS A 96 -13.48 -12.67 -18.41
C LYS A 96 -13.96 -12.55 -19.86
N PHE A 97 -13.57 -11.48 -20.55
CA PHE A 97 -14.09 -11.09 -21.86
C PHE A 97 -12.95 -10.73 -22.83
N GLY A 98 -13.26 -10.62 -24.13
CA GLY A 98 -12.28 -10.40 -25.22
C GLY A 98 -11.48 -9.09 -25.16
N GLU A 99 -10.61 -8.88 -26.16
CA GLU A 99 -9.49 -7.91 -26.16
C GLU A 99 -9.88 -6.44 -25.92
N GLY A 100 -11.10 -6.00 -26.29
CA GLY A 100 -11.50 -4.59 -26.25
C GLY A 100 -11.52 -3.95 -24.86
N LEU A 101 -12.35 -4.45 -23.95
CA LEU A 101 -12.46 -3.88 -22.58
C LEU A 101 -11.19 -4.11 -21.76
N ALA A 102 -10.48 -5.21 -22.03
CA ALA A 102 -9.18 -5.50 -21.46
C ALA A 102 -8.12 -4.46 -21.86
N SER A 103 -8.11 -4.05 -23.12
CA SER A 103 -7.19 -3.04 -23.66
C SER A 103 -7.40 -1.67 -22.99
N ASP A 104 -8.64 -1.26 -22.74
CA ASP A 104 -8.94 0.01 -22.07
C ASP A 104 -8.45 0.04 -20.62
N LEU A 105 -8.59 -1.08 -19.90
CA LEU A 105 -8.07 -1.24 -18.55
C LEU A 105 -6.55 -1.20 -18.52
N VAL A 106 -5.90 -1.96 -19.41
CA VAL A 106 -4.44 -1.93 -19.60
C VAL A 106 -3.97 -0.52 -19.93
N GLY A 107 -4.64 0.18 -20.85
CA GLY A 107 -4.32 1.55 -21.23
C GLY A 107 -4.39 2.52 -20.05
N SER A 108 -5.40 2.36 -19.18
CA SER A 108 -5.56 3.18 -17.97
C SER A 108 -4.41 2.94 -16.98
N PHE A 109 -4.04 1.69 -16.71
CA PHE A 109 -2.86 1.39 -15.88
C PHE A 109 -1.56 1.88 -16.53
N VAL A 110 -1.37 1.68 -17.83
CA VAL A 110 -0.18 2.15 -18.56
C VAL A 110 -0.01 3.67 -18.40
N SER A 111 -1.09 4.43 -18.44
CA SER A 111 -1.06 5.89 -18.24
C SER A 111 -0.68 6.30 -16.80
N GLY A 112 -0.93 5.45 -15.81
CA GLY A 112 -0.64 5.75 -14.40
C GLY A 112 0.70 5.24 -13.89
N VAL A 113 1.10 4.02 -14.28
CA VAL A 113 2.25 3.31 -13.70
C VAL A 113 3.29 2.86 -14.71
N SER A 114 3.13 3.20 -15.99
CA SER A 114 3.92 2.75 -17.15
C SER A 114 3.64 1.34 -17.67
N ARG A 115 3.91 1.14 -18.97
CA ARG A 115 3.81 -0.17 -19.64
C ARG A 115 4.75 -1.22 -19.07
N LYS A 116 5.95 -0.83 -18.64
CA LYS A 116 6.93 -1.77 -18.05
C LYS A 116 6.41 -2.34 -16.73
N ARG A 117 5.76 -1.51 -15.91
CA ARG A 117 5.09 -1.98 -14.68
C ARG A 117 3.92 -2.91 -14.98
N VAL A 118 3.06 -2.56 -15.92
CA VAL A 118 1.94 -3.44 -16.32
C VAL A 118 2.44 -4.80 -16.80
N ASN A 119 3.44 -4.82 -17.67
CA ASN A 119 4.04 -6.08 -18.14
C ASN A 119 4.65 -6.88 -16.98
N TYR A 120 5.30 -6.23 -16.03
CA TYR A 120 5.81 -6.92 -14.83
C TYR A 120 4.66 -7.57 -14.04
N VAL A 121 3.58 -6.82 -13.74
CA VAL A 121 2.46 -7.34 -12.96
C VAL A 121 1.73 -8.47 -13.69
N GLN A 122 1.60 -8.42 -15.01
CA GLN A 122 1.01 -9.52 -15.79
C GLN A 122 1.82 -10.83 -15.70
N ASN A 123 3.14 -10.73 -15.51
CA ASN A 123 4.05 -11.87 -15.44
C ASN A 123 4.54 -12.19 -14.02
N VAL A 124 4.05 -11.47 -13.01
CA VAL A 124 4.47 -11.69 -11.63
C VAL A 124 4.03 -13.08 -11.17
N THR A 125 4.94 -13.80 -10.54
CA THR A 125 4.70 -15.13 -9.93
C THR A 125 4.84 -15.10 -8.42
N ASN A 126 5.51 -14.07 -7.89
CA ASN A 126 5.81 -13.84 -6.49
C ASN A 126 5.52 -12.38 -6.12
N TYR A 127 4.45 -12.13 -5.36
CA TYR A 127 4.11 -10.76 -4.93
C TYR A 127 5.03 -10.24 -3.83
N ASN A 128 5.69 -11.12 -3.08
CA ASN A 128 6.57 -10.73 -1.99
C ASN A 128 7.77 -9.93 -2.47
N GLU A 129 8.37 -10.34 -3.59
CA GLU A 129 9.46 -9.59 -4.23
C GLU A 129 9.05 -8.17 -4.62
N ASP A 130 7.80 -7.98 -5.02
CA ASP A 130 7.27 -6.67 -5.39
C ASP A 130 6.99 -5.79 -4.17
N LEU A 131 6.47 -6.39 -3.10
CA LEU A 131 6.28 -5.72 -1.81
C LEU A 131 7.61 -5.23 -1.23
N VAL A 132 8.61 -6.11 -1.16
CA VAL A 132 9.94 -5.79 -0.63
C VAL A 132 10.57 -4.66 -1.44
N ARG A 133 10.45 -4.70 -2.77
CA ARG A 133 11.00 -3.66 -3.63
C ARG A 133 10.30 -2.30 -3.45
N GLU A 134 9.00 -2.27 -3.22
CA GLU A 134 8.29 -1.03 -2.89
C GLU A 134 8.74 -0.48 -1.53
N TYR A 135 8.88 -1.34 -0.52
CA TYR A 135 9.43 -0.95 0.79
C TYR A 135 10.83 -0.35 0.65
N GLU A 136 11.73 -1.00 -0.10
CA GLU A 136 13.08 -0.51 -0.39
C GLU A 136 13.07 0.80 -1.19
N TYR A 137 12.08 1.01 -2.07
CA TYR A 137 11.91 2.26 -2.82
C TYR A 137 11.67 3.46 -1.88
N TYR A 138 10.89 3.27 -0.81
CA TYR A 138 10.73 4.28 0.24
C TYR A 138 12.00 4.49 1.06
N GLN A 139 12.81 3.46 1.30
CA GLN A 139 14.02 3.63 2.11
C GLN A 139 15.09 4.50 1.43
N GLN A 140 15.13 4.52 0.09
CA GLN A 140 16.19 5.18 -0.69
C GLN A 140 16.34 6.69 -0.44
N LEU A 141 15.24 7.41 -0.21
CA LEU A 141 15.25 8.85 0.08
C LEU A 141 14.74 9.17 1.48
N ASN A 142 14.74 8.19 2.39
CA ASN A 142 14.39 8.41 3.79
C ASN A 142 15.30 9.47 4.40
N ASP A 143 14.68 10.49 5.02
CA ASP A 143 15.35 11.62 5.67
C ASP A 143 16.26 12.44 4.72
N GLN A 144 16.03 12.37 3.40
CA GLN A 144 16.78 13.15 2.41
C GLN A 144 16.06 14.46 2.06
N PRO A 145 16.66 15.63 2.29
CA PRO A 145 16.07 16.91 1.93
C PRO A 145 16.10 17.16 0.42
N ILE A 146 14.99 17.63 -0.12
CA ILE A 146 14.83 18.04 -1.52
C ILE A 146 14.31 19.47 -1.57
N ASN A 147 14.95 20.32 -2.39
CA ASN A 147 14.46 21.67 -2.64
C ASN A 147 13.47 21.67 -3.81
N ILE A 148 12.26 22.16 -3.55
CA ILE A 148 11.22 22.31 -4.56
C ILE A 148 10.71 23.75 -4.47
N ASN A 149 10.97 24.55 -5.51
CA ASN A 149 10.59 25.96 -5.59
C ASN A 149 11.04 26.79 -4.37
N GLY A 150 12.28 26.58 -3.90
CA GLY A 150 12.85 27.34 -2.78
C GLY A 150 12.41 26.86 -1.38
N THR A 151 11.53 25.86 -1.29
CA THR A 151 11.16 25.22 -0.01
C THR A 151 11.85 23.87 0.12
N THR A 152 12.42 23.60 1.30
CA THR A 152 13.02 22.30 1.60
C THR A 152 11.96 21.35 2.14
N TYR A 153 11.79 20.23 1.46
CA TYR A 153 10.90 19.13 1.86
C TYR A 153 11.73 17.90 2.18
N LEU A 154 11.26 17.09 3.12
CA LEU A 154 11.77 15.73 3.33
C LEU A 154 10.63 14.83 3.81
N TYR A 155 10.77 13.53 3.63
CA TYR A 155 9.94 12.57 4.36
C TYR A 155 10.83 11.74 5.28
N LYS A 156 10.24 11.29 6.39
CA LYS A 156 10.91 10.45 7.36
C LYS A 156 10.05 9.23 7.64
N LEU A 157 10.59 8.05 7.39
CA LEU A 157 9.99 6.79 7.82
C LEU A 157 10.08 6.74 9.34
N VAL A 158 8.98 6.43 10.00
CA VAL A 158 8.88 6.36 11.46
C VAL A 158 8.04 5.17 11.88
N HIS A 159 8.28 4.66 13.08
CA HIS A 159 7.50 3.56 13.64
C HIS A 159 6.94 3.87 15.04
N SER A 160 7.04 5.12 15.50
CA SER A 160 6.46 5.55 16.77
C SER A 160 6.14 7.04 16.80
N TYR A 161 5.14 7.42 17.61
CA TYR A 161 4.86 8.83 17.90
C TYR A 161 6.05 9.53 18.58
N ARG A 162 6.86 8.79 19.35
CA ARG A 162 8.03 9.34 20.03
C ARG A 162 9.06 9.89 19.04
N GLU A 163 9.28 9.22 17.91
CA GLU A 163 10.17 9.72 16.85
C GLU A 163 9.63 11.00 16.22
N ILE A 164 8.32 11.06 15.97
CA ILE A 164 7.66 12.27 15.44
C ILE A 164 7.88 13.46 16.40
N ALA A 165 7.58 13.26 17.69
CA ALA A 165 7.74 14.30 18.70
C ALA A 165 9.20 14.75 18.87
N ALA A 166 10.14 13.81 18.86
CA ALA A 166 11.57 14.11 18.96
C ALA A 166 12.09 14.88 17.72
N HIS A 167 11.63 14.52 16.51
CA HIS A 167 11.98 15.25 15.30
C HIS A 167 11.42 16.67 15.33
N GLN A 168 10.16 16.86 15.72
CA GLN A 168 9.53 18.18 15.80
C GLN A 168 10.25 19.16 16.75
N GLN A 169 10.88 18.68 17.82
CA GLN A 169 11.64 19.53 18.74
C GLN A 169 12.96 20.05 18.14
N ASN A 170 13.53 19.31 17.19
CA ASN A 170 14.86 19.59 16.62
C ASN A 170 14.82 20.04 15.16
N ASN A 171 13.65 20.00 14.52
CA ASN A 171 13.50 20.30 13.11
C ASN A 171 13.54 21.82 12.86
N PRO A 172 14.40 22.32 11.96
CA PRO A 172 14.34 23.70 11.53
C PRO A 172 12.94 24.03 10.99
N ALA A 173 12.40 25.19 11.37
CA ALA A 173 11.04 25.61 10.98
C ALA A 173 10.83 25.69 9.45
N GLU A 174 11.93 25.82 8.71
CA GLU A 174 12.00 25.91 7.26
C GLU A 174 11.95 24.56 6.52
N VAL A 175 12.07 23.44 7.24
CA VAL A 175 12.02 22.09 6.66
C VAL A 175 10.63 21.49 6.82
N ARG A 176 9.94 21.26 5.70
CA ARG A 176 8.64 20.62 5.68
C ARG A 176 8.78 19.10 5.66
N THR A 177 8.65 18.49 6.83
CA THR A 177 8.68 17.02 7.00
C THR A 177 7.30 16.38 6.84
N ILE A 178 7.24 15.27 6.11
CA ILE A 178 6.15 14.29 6.14
C ILE A 178 6.65 13.03 6.87
N PHE A 179 5.97 12.63 7.94
CA PHE A 179 6.24 11.39 8.64
C PHE A 179 5.43 10.25 8.00
N ILE A 180 6.10 9.17 7.64
CA ILE A 180 5.49 8.01 6.99
C ILE A 180 5.52 6.83 7.94
N VAL A 181 4.35 6.27 8.22
CA VAL A 181 4.15 4.97 8.85
C VAL A 181 3.67 4.01 7.75
N PHE A 182 4.05 2.74 7.78
CA PHE A 182 3.57 1.79 6.77
C PHE A 182 2.29 1.07 7.18
N SER A 183 1.46 0.75 6.19
CA SER A 183 0.51 -0.36 6.24
C SER A 183 0.76 -1.29 5.04
N ILE A 184 0.15 -2.47 5.03
CA ILE A 184 0.06 -3.32 3.84
C ILE A 184 -1.41 -3.51 3.50
N GLU A 185 -1.78 -3.37 2.23
CA GLU A 185 -3.15 -3.63 1.79
C GLU A 185 -3.23 -4.91 0.96
N GLY A 186 -3.84 -5.94 1.52
CA GLY A 186 -3.93 -7.27 0.93
C GLY A 186 -2.70 -8.13 1.24
N LEU A 187 -2.94 -9.23 1.96
CA LEU A 187 -1.88 -10.20 2.30
C LEU A 187 -1.62 -11.24 1.19
N HIS A 188 -2.12 -11.02 -0.03
CA HIS A 188 -1.66 -11.78 -1.20
C HIS A 188 -0.14 -11.62 -1.41
N CYS A 189 0.45 -10.54 -0.90
CA CYS A 189 1.89 -10.28 -0.89
C CYS A 189 2.72 -11.28 -0.06
N LEU A 190 2.08 -12.13 0.75
CA LEU A 190 2.77 -13.20 1.48
C LEU A 190 2.97 -14.46 0.63
N ASP A 191 2.25 -14.59 -0.49
CA ASP A 191 2.33 -15.75 -1.38
C ASP A 191 3.47 -15.59 -2.40
N ASN A 192 4.34 -16.60 -2.43
CA ASN A 192 5.47 -16.69 -3.37
C ASN A 192 5.13 -17.51 -4.62
N ASN A 193 3.92 -18.08 -4.71
CA ASN A 193 3.46 -18.85 -5.86
C ASN A 193 1.98 -18.58 -6.18
N ILE A 194 1.74 -17.49 -6.91
CA ILE A 194 0.38 -17.01 -7.20
C ILE A 194 -0.46 -18.07 -7.93
N ASP A 195 0.12 -18.88 -8.81
CA ASP A 195 -0.59 -19.87 -9.64
C ASP A 195 -0.76 -21.25 -8.97
N GLY A 196 -0.03 -21.53 -7.90
CA GLY A 196 -0.07 -22.83 -7.22
C GLY A 196 -0.84 -22.84 -5.92
N GLU A 197 -0.73 -23.94 -5.19
CA GLU A 197 -1.25 -24.04 -3.83
C GLU A 197 -0.49 -23.13 -2.87
N LEU A 198 -1.20 -22.63 -1.86
CA LEU A 198 -0.60 -21.80 -0.81
C LEU A 198 0.37 -22.64 0.02
N ASN A 199 1.63 -22.21 0.11
CA ASN A 199 2.59 -22.81 1.03
C ASN A 199 2.54 -22.07 2.38
N GLU A 200 1.84 -22.65 3.36
CA GLU A 200 1.71 -22.08 4.70
C GLU A 200 3.06 -21.74 5.36
N ALA A 201 4.07 -22.60 5.24
CA ALA A 201 5.37 -22.37 5.85
C ALA A 201 6.03 -21.12 5.26
N SER A 202 5.99 -20.98 3.93
CA SER A 202 6.52 -19.81 3.22
C SER A 202 5.77 -18.52 3.57
N VAL A 203 4.44 -18.58 3.71
CA VAL A 203 3.60 -17.43 4.12
C VAL A 203 3.99 -16.95 5.52
N LEU A 204 4.10 -17.88 6.47
CA LEU A 204 4.46 -17.55 7.85
C LEU A 204 5.91 -17.06 7.94
N GLU A 205 6.83 -17.62 7.16
CA GLU A 205 8.22 -17.15 7.09
C GLU A 205 8.32 -15.72 6.52
N ASN A 206 7.63 -15.43 5.42
CA ASN A 206 7.56 -14.08 4.85
C ASN A 206 6.99 -13.06 5.85
N LEU A 207 5.95 -13.43 6.59
CA LEU A 207 5.37 -12.57 7.62
C LEU A 207 6.35 -12.30 8.77
N LYS A 208 7.11 -13.31 9.22
CA LYS A 208 8.16 -13.09 10.24
C LYS A 208 9.20 -12.07 9.77
N LYS A 209 9.66 -12.19 8.52
CA LYS A 209 10.59 -11.21 7.91
C LYS A 209 10.01 -9.80 7.89
N ILE A 210 8.73 -9.65 7.55
CA ILE A 210 8.04 -8.33 7.55
C ILE A 210 7.96 -7.75 8.98
N LYS A 211 7.66 -8.58 9.98
CA LYS A 211 7.61 -8.15 11.39
C LYS A 211 8.97 -7.72 11.95
N GLU A 212 10.06 -8.14 11.31
CA GLU A 212 11.45 -7.77 11.62
C GLU A 212 11.95 -6.55 10.83
N TRP A 213 11.16 -6.01 9.89
CA TRP A 213 11.52 -4.77 9.20
C TRP A 213 11.72 -3.62 10.20
N GLU A 214 12.73 -2.80 9.94
CA GLU A 214 13.02 -1.58 10.72
C GLU A 214 11.74 -0.73 10.89
N TYR A 215 11.05 -0.51 9.77
CA TYR A 215 9.74 0.15 9.70
C TYR A 215 8.65 -0.89 9.41
N ALA A 216 8.45 -1.84 10.33
CA ALA A 216 7.33 -2.79 10.21
C ALA A 216 5.98 -2.06 10.09
N PRO A 217 5.02 -2.59 9.29
CA PRO A 217 3.70 -2.00 9.15
C PRO A 217 2.97 -1.84 10.49
N PHE A 218 2.23 -0.75 10.67
CA PHE A 218 1.39 -0.51 11.84
C PHE A 218 0.13 -1.39 11.81
N PHE A 219 -0.47 -1.55 10.63
CA PHE A 219 -1.59 -2.47 10.39
C PHE A 219 -1.53 -3.08 8.99
N VAL A 220 -2.27 -4.16 8.79
CA VAL A 220 -2.50 -4.76 7.46
C VAL A 220 -3.97 -4.95 7.17
N THR A 221 -4.38 -4.67 5.95
CA THR A 221 -5.65 -5.15 5.42
C THR A 221 -5.46 -6.59 4.95
N VAL A 222 -6.18 -7.54 5.54
CA VAL A 222 -5.94 -8.97 5.24
C VAL A 222 -6.35 -9.31 3.81
N ALA A 223 -7.55 -8.89 3.41
CA ALA A 223 -8.11 -9.13 2.10
C ALA A 223 -8.00 -7.89 1.20
N HIS A 224 -8.13 -8.06 -0.11
CA HIS A 224 -8.26 -6.93 -1.03
C HIS A 224 -9.27 -7.27 -2.14
N HIS A 225 -8.91 -7.13 -3.42
CA HIS A 225 -9.88 -7.32 -4.49
C HIS A 225 -10.02 -8.77 -4.97
N PHE A 226 -8.96 -9.57 -4.86
CA PHE A 226 -8.94 -10.94 -5.38
C PHE A 226 -8.63 -11.96 -4.28
N ASN A 227 -8.71 -13.25 -4.63
CA ASN A 227 -8.39 -14.34 -3.73
C ASN A 227 -6.91 -14.28 -3.28
N ASN A 228 -6.69 -14.08 -1.98
CA ASN A 228 -5.37 -14.16 -1.35
C ASN A 228 -5.06 -15.53 -0.74
N LYS A 229 -5.97 -16.51 -0.89
CA LYS A 229 -5.89 -17.87 -0.32
C LYS A 229 -5.83 -17.94 1.23
N LEU A 230 -6.09 -16.85 1.94
CA LEU A 230 -6.09 -16.77 3.41
C LEU A 230 -7.49 -16.49 3.98
N CYS A 231 -8.23 -15.60 3.31
CA CYS A 231 -9.44 -15.02 3.84
C CYS A 231 -10.39 -14.68 2.69
N GLY A 232 -11.70 -14.90 2.87
CA GLY A 232 -12.65 -14.45 1.87
C GLY A 232 -12.78 -12.94 1.82
N HIS A 233 -12.83 -12.39 0.61
CA HIS A 233 -13.00 -10.96 0.35
C HIS A 233 -14.43 -10.61 -0.06
N ALA A 234 -14.78 -9.32 0.04
CA ALA A 234 -16.02 -8.75 -0.46
C ALA A 234 -15.84 -8.28 -1.91
N LYS A 235 -16.97 -8.10 -2.62
CA LYS A 235 -16.95 -7.46 -3.94
C LYS A 235 -16.58 -5.98 -3.80
N SER A 236 -15.53 -5.55 -4.48
CA SER A 236 -15.03 -4.16 -4.41
C SER A 236 -14.83 -3.49 -5.77
N LEU A 237 -14.66 -4.26 -6.85
CA LEU A 237 -14.52 -3.67 -8.19
C LEU A 237 -15.89 -3.53 -8.86
N PHE A 238 -16.16 -2.32 -9.37
CA PHE A 238 -17.38 -1.94 -10.07
C PHE A 238 -17.04 -1.31 -11.43
N GLY A 239 -18.06 -0.90 -12.19
CA GLY A 239 -17.86 -0.21 -13.47
C GLY A 239 -17.15 -1.08 -14.51
N LEU A 240 -16.25 -0.47 -15.30
CA LEU A 240 -15.46 -1.18 -16.32
C LEU A 240 -14.62 -2.31 -15.70
N VAL A 241 -13.90 -2.01 -14.62
CA VAL A 241 -13.02 -2.97 -13.93
C VAL A 241 -13.81 -4.17 -13.40
N GLY A 242 -14.95 -3.92 -12.76
CA GLY A 242 -15.82 -4.99 -12.27
C GLY A 242 -16.47 -5.83 -13.38
N LYS A 243 -16.53 -5.32 -14.62
CA LYS A 243 -16.99 -6.07 -15.80
C LYS A 243 -15.87 -6.92 -16.40
N THR A 244 -14.61 -6.50 -16.32
CA THR A 244 -13.48 -7.22 -16.93
C THR A 244 -12.83 -8.21 -15.99
N ALA A 245 -12.60 -7.83 -14.74
CA ALA A 245 -11.83 -8.61 -13.78
C ALA A 245 -12.69 -9.68 -13.08
N ASP A 246 -12.09 -10.85 -12.81
CA ASP A 246 -12.75 -11.93 -12.06
C ASP A 246 -12.46 -11.88 -10.56
N GLN A 247 -13.44 -11.42 -9.79
CA GLN A 247 -13.43 -11.43 -8.33
C GLN A 247 -14.12 -12.68 -7.72
N SER A 248 -14.53 -13.67 -8.51
CA SER A 248 -15.41 -14.75 -8.00
C SER A 248 -14.70 -15.75 -7.08
N GLU A 249 -13.42 -15.99 -7.32
CA GLU A 249 -12.63 -16.91 -6.51
C GLU A 249 -12.42 -16.35 -5.11
N GLY A 250 -12.61 -17.17 -4.07
CA GLY A 250 -12.38 -16.77 -2.67
C GLY A 250 -13.40 -15.78 -2.08
N MET A 251 -14.22 -15.12 -2.91
CA MET A 251 -15.21 -14.15 -2.45
C MET A 251 -16.25 -14.76 -1.49
N ASN A 252 -16.67 -13.98 -0.50
CA ASN A 252 -17.69 -14.35 0.49
C ASN A 252 -17.39 -15.61 1.30
N LYS A 253 -16.13 -16.06 1.36
CA LYS A 253 -15.68 -17.15 2.25
C LYS A 253 -15.27 -16.61 3.62
N LYS A 254 -15.06 -17.54 4.57
CA LYS A 254 -14.46 -17.31 5.89
C LYS A 254 -12.93 -17.18 5.80
N ILE A 255 -12.30 -16.86 6.94
CA ILE A 255 -10.86 -17.03 7.15
C ILE A 255 -10.57 -18.53 7.27
N ASN A 256 -9.59 -19.03 6.51
CA ASN A 256 -9.19 -20.43 6.56
C ASN A 256 -8.14 -20.68 7.65
N ALA A 257 -7.74 -21.95 7.84
CA ALA A 257 -6.81 -22.33 8.91
C ALA A 257 -5.45 -21.60 8.83
N THR A 258 -4.89 -21.43 7.63
CA THR A 258 -3.65 -20.70 7.43
C THR A 258 -3.84 -19.20 7.70
N GLY A 259 -4.95 -18.61 7.26
CA GLY A 259 -5.31 -17.22 7.56
C GLY A 259 -5.45 -16.95 9.06
N LEU A 260 -5.99 -17.90 9.83
CA LEU A 260 -6.06 -17.79 11.29
C LEU A 260 -4.66 -17.78 11.93
N LYS A 261 -3.74 -18.64 11.47
CA LYS A 261 -2.34 -18.63 11.93
C LYS A 261 -1.61 -17.34 11.55
N VAL A 262 -1.91 -16.78 10.38
CA VAL A 262 -1.40 -15.47 9.95
C VAL A 262 -1.87 -14.37 10.89
N ILE A 263 -3.16 -14.33 11.24
CA ILE A 263 -3.72 -13.36 12.21
C ILE A 263 -3.07 -13.53 13.58
N ASP A 264 -2.94 -14.77 14.05
CA ASP A 264 -2.26 -15.05 15.31
C ASP A 264 -0.82 -14.50 15.33
N LEU A 265 -0.06 -14.72 14.25
CA LEU A 265 1.30 -14.23 14.14
C LEU A 265 1.36 -12.70 13.97
N LEU A 266 0.39 -12.07 13.30
CA LEU A 266 0.30 -10.60 13.20
C LEU A 266 0.14 -9.97 14.59
N LEU A 267 -0.74 -10.53 15.41
CA LEU A 267 -1.05 -10.02 16.75
C LEU A 267 -0.05 -10.48 17.84
N ASP A 268 0.76 -11.49 17.57
CA ASP A 268 1.83 -11.92 18.48
C ASP A 268 2.94 -10.87 18.58
N SER A 269 3.22 -10.41 19.81
CA SER A 269 4.28 -9.45 20.13
C SER A 269 5.57 -10.12 20.64
N SER A 270 5.60 -11.44 20.78
CA SER A 270 6.80 -12.21 21.14
C SER A 270 7.73 -12.44 19.93
N VAL A 271 7.20 -12.29 18.72
CA VAL A 271 7.93 -12.40 17.45
C VAL A 271 7.85 -11.06 16.73
N GLY A 272 8.87 -10.21 16.82
CA GLY A 272 8.87 -8.89 16.16
C GLY A 272 7.75 -7.94 16.64
N LYS A 273 7.42 -6.92 15.83
CA LYS A 273 6.38 -5.93 16.19
C LYS A 273 4.98 -6.51 15.96
N ARG A 274 4.03 -6.23 16.87
CA ARG A 274 2.59 -6.45 16.65
C ARG A 274 2.12 -5.60 15.47
N ILE A 275 1.36 -6.20 14.56
CA ILE A 275 0.79 -5.53 13.40
C ILE A 275 -0.73 -5.71 13.45
N LEU A 276 -1.48 -4.62 13.51
CA LEU A 276 -2.93 -4.65 13.70
C LEU A 276 -3.67 -5.11 12.44
N ILE A 277 -4.92 -5.54 12.62
CA ILE A 277 -5.77 -6.01 11.53
C ILE A 277 -6.74 -4.92 11.10
N ASP A 278 -6.70 -4.56 9.82
CA ASP A 278 -7.75 -3.82 9.13
C ASP A 278 -8.71 -4.81 8.43
N VAL A 279 -10.01 -4.63 8.67
CA VAL A 279 -11.10 -5.45 8.15
C VAL A 279 -11.67 -4.95 6.82
N LYS A 280 -11.10 -3.87 6.24
CA LYS A 280 -11.41 -3.44 4.88
C LYS A 280 -11.25 -4.62 3.92
N HIS A 281 -12.09 -4.64 2.88
CA HIS A 281 -12.20 -5.72 1.88
C HIS A 281 -12.51 -7.15 2.36
N MET A 282 -12.43 -7.47 3.66
CA MET A 282 -12.88 -8.78 4.15
C MET A 282 -14.36 -8.99 3.83
N SER A 283 -14.73 -10.25 3.54
CA SER A 283 -16.13 -10.64 3.46
C SER A 283 -16.83 -10.47 4.80
N LEU A 284 -18.17 -10.41 4.80
CA LEU A 284 -18.96 -10.41 6.04
C LEU A 284 -18.61 -11.62 6.93
N LEU A 285 -18.48 -12.82 6.35
CA LEU A 285 -18.18 -14.03 7.11
C LEU A 285 -16.79 -13.98 7.75
N SER A 286 -15.80 -13.44 7.04
CA SER A 286 -14.46 -13.25 7.58
C SER A 286 -14.44 -12.23 8.71
N ARG A 287 -15.17 -11.12 8.58
CA ARG A 287 -15.28 -10.10 9.66
C ARG A 287 -15.89 -10.68 10.92
N LEU A 288 -17.02 -11.39 10.78
CA LEU A 288 -17.69 -12.03 11.92
C LEU A 288 -16.79 -13.04 12.62
N GLN A 289 -16.02 -13.82 11.85
CA GLN A 289 -15.04 -14.75 12.41
C GLN A 289 -13.90 -14.04 13.12
N TYR A 290 -13.39 -12.92 12.57
CA TYR A 290 -12.37 -12.14 13.25
C TYR A 290 -12.89 -11.52 14.55
N TYR A 291 -14.11 -10.96 14.56
CA TYR A 291 -14.72 -10.42 15.77
C TYR A 291 -14.94 -11.50 16.84
N ASP A 292 -15.33 -12.72 16.46
CA ASP A 292 -15.40 -13.85 17.39
C ASP A 292 -14.02 -14.16 18.02
N LEU A 293 -12.91 -14.05 17.27
CA LEU A 293 -11.56 -14.18 17.85
C LEU A 293 -11.26 -13.07 18.85
N LEU A 294 -11.70 -11.84 18.59
CA LEU A 294 -11.54 -10.71 19.51
C LEU A 294 -12.30 -10.96 20.82
N ASP A 295 -13.55 -11.41 20.73
CA ASP A 295 -14.42 -11.65 21.90
C ASP A 295 -14.03 -12.90 22.71
N THR A 296 -13.29 -13.83 22.11
CA THR A 296 -12.92 -15.10 22.74
C THR A 296 -11.43 -15.17 23.09
N LYS A 297 -10.57 -15.24 22.07
CA LYS A 297 -9.12 -15.47 22.21
C LYS A 297 -8.39 -14.23 22.69
N PHE A 298 -8.72 -13.06 22.13
CA PHE A 298 -8.02 -11.80 22.42
C PHE A 298 -8.80 -10.88 23.36
N LYS A 299 -9.80 -11.40 24.08
CA LYS A 299 -10.70 -10.61 24.95
C LYS A 299 -10.02 -9.78 26.03
N ASN A 300 -8.81 -10.20 26.43
CA ASN A 300 -8.03 -9.55 27.48
C ASN A 300 -6.93 -8.65 26.93
N ASP A 301 -6.76 -8.59 25.60
CA ASP A 301 -5.81 -7.69 24.95
C ASP A 301 -6.48 -6.31 24.81
N ALA A 302 -5.84 -5.26 25.35
CA ALA A 302 -6.39 -3.91 25.31
C ALA A 302 -6.47 -3.35 23.87
N ILE A 303 -5.52 -3.73 23.02
CA ILE A 303 -5.52 -3.51 21.56
C ILE A 303 -5.05 -4.82 20.93
N PRO A 304 -5.99 -5.75 20.63
CA PRO A 304 -5.69 -7.02 20.00
C PRO A 304 -4.88 -6.88 18.73
#